data_AF-A0A845ZCM8-F1
#
_entry.id   AF-A0A845ZCM8-F1
#
_cell.length_a   1.000
_cell.length_b   1.000
_cell.length_c   1.000
_cell.angle_alpha   90.00
_cell.angle_beta   90.00
_cell.angle_gamma   90.00
#
_symmetry.space_group_name_H-M   'P 1'
#
loop_
_entity.id
_entity.type
_entity.pdbx_description
1 polymer ?
#
loop_
_entity_poly.entity_id
_entity_poly.type
_entity_poly.pdbx_seq_one_letter_code
_entity_poly.pdbx_strand_id
1 'polypeptide(L)'
;FYLWRDPTQGRHCRLGQGLLLLGALTLGANIALMSQMFHQSGALYQLYLIWGLGVLAMAYSLRLTLLGMLAMVLIGLGYVRGMSQPEFLAITELSWLRLIIQHMPVFAGLLFIPLAYWCRSRWMFRLSAIAVVAALEWNLINFDLWPYPGWIAAIACALPPALLWSYGGFLGRIQPNLQEFNSTARTLGITFLSLSCYFLSFHVLWDSSPSVKPLVEVTSILLEPAVIDSLILGSLTIWAWIKLLRRVESTTKVVATMIVISALVPYWHLSIGILPILAVLIFNLLLFLIDIGLIRAGLAEGKRGLFWGGMVLLTLQILTRMLEYDTGLLVKSIVLFLCGLGIIGAGLWFERYLNYDL
;
A
#
# COMPACT_ATOMS: atom_id res chain seq x y z
N PHE A 1 -19.08 -31.95 1.55
CA PHE A 1 -18.97 -30.48 1.33
C PHE A 1 -20.30 -29.77 1.01
N TYR A 2 -21.34 -30.45 0.50
CA TYR A 2 -22.63 -29.82 0.13
C TYR A 2 -23.48 -29.34 1.32
N LEU A 3 -23.38 -30.00 2.48
CA LEU A 3 -24.13 -29.69 3.71
C LEU A 3 -23.85 -28.32 4.36
N TRP A 4 -22.77 -27.64 3.97
CA TRP A 4 -22.29 -26.43 4.66
C TRP A 4 -22.50 -25.14 3.86
N ARG A 5 -23.13 -25.24 2.69
CA ARG A 5 -23.42 -24.10 1.78
C ARG A 5 -24.78 -23.46 2.01
N ASP A 6 -25.62 -24.01 2.88
CA ASP A 6 -26.97 -23.50 3.08
C ASP A 6 -26.96 -22.20 3.90
N PRO A 7 -27.36 -21.05 3.33
CA PRO A 7 -27.32 -19.75 4.01
C PRO A 7 -28.34 -19.62 5.15
N THR A 8 -29.27 -20.57 5.26
CA THR A 8 -30.33 -20.61 6.28
C THR A 8 -29.83 -21.10 7.64
N GLN A 9 -28.65 -21.72 7.73
CA GLN A 9 -28.08 -22.24 8.98
C GLN A 9 -26.69 -21.64 9.28
N GLY A 10 -26.67 -20.34 9.61
CA GLY A 10 -25.43 -19.59 9.89
C GLY A 10 -24.52 -20.19 10.97
N ARG A 11 -25.05 -21.01 11.89
CA ARG A 11 -24.26 -21.69 12.93
C ARG A 11 -23.39 -22.83 12.38
N HIS A 12 -23.94 -23.64 11.46
CA HIS A 12 -23.19 -24.71 10.80
C HIS A 12 -22.13 -24.13 9.87
N CYS A 13 -22.45 -23.09 9.09
CA CYS A 13 -21.46 -22.44 8.23
C CYS A 13 -20.24 -21.91 9.02
N ARG A 14 -20.45 -21.28 10.18
CA ARG A 14 -19.38 -20.79 11.06
C ARG A 14 -18.54 -21.93 11.65
N LEU A 15 -19.16 -23.03 12.08
CA LEU A 15 -18.45 -24.21 12.57
C LEU A 15 -17.56 -24.83 11.48
N GLY A 16 -18.07 -24.94 10.24
CA GLY A 16 -17.30 -25.43 9.10
C GLY A 16 -16.07 -24.55 8.80
N GLN A 17 -16.24 -23.23 8.83
CA GLN A 17 -15.11 -22.29 8.68
C GLN A 17 -14.10 -22.42 9.83
N GLY A 18 -14.56 -22.59 11.07
CA GLY A 18 -13.71 -22.82 12.23
C GLY A 18 -12.91 -24.12 12.13
N LEU A 19 -13.53 -25.22 11.69
CA LEU A 19 -12.86 -26.50 11.50
C LEU A 19 -11.81 -26.44 10.38
N LEU A 20 -12.07 -25.70 9.30
CA LEU A 20 -11.11 -25.50 8.21
C LEU A 20 -9.92 -24.63 8.65
N LEU A 21 -10.18 -23.63 9.50
CA LEU A 21 -9.11 -22.83 10.11
C LEU A 21 -8.29 -23.68 11.09
N LEU A 22 -8.94 -24.50 11.91
CA LEU A 22 -8.25 -25.47 12.76
C LEU A 22 -7.39 -26.42 11.92
N GLY A 23 -7.92 -26.93 10.81
CA GLY A 23 -7.16 -27.73 9.85
C GLY A 23 -5.90 -27.02 9.35
N ALA A 24 -6.03 -25.74 8.94
CA ALA A 24 -4.89 -24.92 8.56
C ALA A 24 -3.88 -24.71 9.70
N LEU A 25 -4.30 -24.57 10.96
CA LEU A 25 -3.41 -24.48 12.10
C LEU A 25 -2.69 -25.81 12.38
N THR A 26 -3.42 -26.93 12.31
CA THR A 26 -2.84 -28.27 12.51
C THR A 26 -1.81 -28.62 11.43
N LEU A 27 -1.98 -28.13 10.20
CA LEU A 27 -0.97 -28.25 9.15
C LEU A 27 0.37 -27.63 9.59
N GLY A 28 0.34 -26.42 10.14
CA GLY A 28 1.54 -25.74 10.64
C GLY A 28 2.20 -26.49 11.80
N ALA A 29 1.39 -26.98 12.74
CA ALA A 29 1.86 -27.79 13.87
C ALA A 29 2.55 -29.09 13.39
N ASN A 30 1.97 -29.78 12.40
CA ASN A 30 2.56 -30.99 11.83
C ASN A 30 3.88 -30.73 11.10
N ILE A 31 3.99 -29.63 10.35
CA ILE A 31 5.25 -29.25 9.68
C ILE A 31 6.34 -28.96 10.72
N ALA A 32 6.00 -28.23 11.79
CA ALA A 32 6.93 -27.94 12.87
C ALA A 32 7.40 -29.21 13.61
N LEU A 33 6.48 -30.14 13.92
CA LEU A 33 6.81 -31.43 14.53
C LEU A 33 7.69 -32.29 13.61
N MET A 34 7.38 -32.33 12.32
CA MET A 34 8.19 -33.05 11.32
C MET A 34 9.63 -32.51 11.30
N SER A 35 9.80 -31.19 11.27
CA SER A 35 11.13 -30.54 11.33
C SER A 35 11.90 -30.94 12.59
N GLN A 36 11.23 -31.03 13.75
CA GLN A 36 11.86 -31.49 15.00
C GLN A 36 12.25 -32.97 14.95
N MET A 37 11.38 -33.85 14.43
CA MET A 37 11.66 -35.29 14.34
C MET A 37 12.89 -35.60 13.46
N PHE A 38 13.06 -34.85 12.37
CA PHE A 38 14.19 -35.03 11.45
C PHE A 38 15.41 -34.17 11.80
N HIS A 39 15.44 -33.55 12.99
CA HIS A 39 16.53 -32.69 13.45
C HIS A 39 16.90 -31.59 12.43
N GLN A 40 15.93 -31.15 11.63
CA GLN A 40 16.14 -30.14 10.60
C GLN A 40 16.04 -28.76 11.24
N SER A 41 17.19 -28.15 11.56
CA SER A 41 17.27 -26.78 12.08
C SER A 41 17.15 -25.75 10.94
N GLY A 42 15.92 -25.48 10.52
CA GLY A 42 15.62 -24.42 9.54
C GLY A 42 15.30 -23.08 10.20
N ALA A 43 15.53 -21.98 9.48
CA ALA A 43 15.14 -20.66 9.95
C ALA A 43 13.60 -20.50 9.98
N LEU A 44 13.09 -19.76 10.97
CA LEU A 44 11.64 -19.60 11.21
C LEU A 44 10.86 -19.06 10.00
N TYR A 45 11.49 -18.28 9.13
CA TYR A 45 10.83 -17.77 7.92
C TYR A 45 10.42 -18.89 6.97
N GLN A 46 11.19 -19.97 6.88
CA GLN A 46 10.91 -21.11 5.99
C GLN A 46 9.62 -21.81 6.43
N LEU A 47 9.44 -22.00 7.74
CA LEU A 47 8.22 -22.56 8.31
C LEU A 47 7.01 -21.72 7.93
N TYR A 48 7.07 -20.40 8.14
CA TYR A 48 5.93 -19.52 7.85
C TYR A 48 5.59 -19.45 6.36
N LEU A 49 6.59 -19.46 5.47
CA LEU A 49 6.37 -19.47 4.03
C LEU A 49 5.74 -20.78 3.56
N ILE A 50 6.30 -21.93 3.94
CA ILE A 50 5.77 -23.24 3.53
C ILE A 50 4.36 -23.45 4.09
N TRP A 51 4.15 -23.11 5.36
CA TRP A 51 2.84 -23.16 6.00
C TRP A 51 1.85 -22.23 5.30
N GLY A 52 2.23 -20.98 5.06
CA GLY A 52 1.42 -20.00 4.37
C GLY A 52 1.03 -20.42 2.94
N LEU A 53 1.95 -21.02 2.19
CA LEU A 53 1.68 -21.57 0.85
C LEU A 53 0.71 -22.76 0.89
N GLY A 54 0.84 -23.64 1.89
CA GLY A 54 -0.12 -24.73 2.10
C GLY A 54 -1.53 -24.23 2.40
N VAL A 55 -1.65 -23.22 3.27
CA VAL A 55 -2.93 -22.56 3.58
C VAL A 55 -3.49 -21.81 2.36
N LEU A 56 -2.61 -21.20 1.56
CA LEU A 56 -3.00 -20.54 0.32
C LEU A 56 -3.61 -21.52 -0.70
N ALA A 57 -3.00 -22.70 -0.87
CA ALA A 57 -3.53 -23.76 -1.73
C ALA A 57 -4.95 -24.16 -1.30
N MET A 58 -5.16 -24.36 0.01
CA MET A 58 -6.50 -24.62 0.55
C MET A 58 -7.47 -23.46 0.29
N ALA A 59 -7.01 -22.21 0.39
CA ALA A 59 -7.82 -21.03 0.14
C ALA A 59 -8.30 -20.98 -1.32
N TYR A 60 -7.44 -21.33 -2.29
CA TYR A 60 -7.80 -21.45 -3.69
C TYR A 60 -8.82 -22.56 -3.96
N SER A 61 -8.63 -23.73 -3.34
CA SER A 61 -9.53 -24.88 -3.49
C SER A 61 -10.93 -24.59 -2.94
N LEU A 62 -11.00 -23.96 -1.77
CA LEU A 62 -12.26 -23.79 -1.02
C LEU A 62 -12.92 -22.42 -1.26
N ARG A 63 -12.22 -21.47 -1.89
CA ARG A 63 -12.65 -20.08 -2.11
C ARG A 63 -12.98 -19.33 -0.83
N LEU A 64 -12.32 -19.66 0.27
CA LEU A 64 -12.59 -19.09 1.59
C LEU A 64 -11.68 -17.90 1.90
N THR A 65 -12.29 -16.74 2.11
CA THR A 65 -11.60 -15.47 2.41
C THR A 65 -10.78 -15.55 3.69
N LEU A 66 -11.30 -16.18 4.74
CA LEU A 66 -10.63 -16.32 6.03
C LEU A 66 -9.29 -17.07 5.91
N LEU A 67 -9.28 -18.12 5.09
CA LEU A 67 -8.09 -18.92 4.81
C LEU A 67 -7.07 -18.13 3.98
N GLY A 68 -7.55 -17.35 3.01
CA GLY A 68 -6.71 -16.41 2.25
C GLY A 68 -6.07 -15.33 3.15
N MET A 69 -6.82 -14.79 4.11
CA MET A 69 -6.30 -13.82 5.09
C MET A 69 -5.24 -14.46 6.00
N LEU A 70 -5.47 -15.69 6.50
CA LEU A 70 -4.48 -16.42 7.28
C LEU A 70 -3.20 -16.69 6.47
N ALA A 71 -3.32 -17.14 5.22
CA ALA A 71 -2.19 -17.36 4.33
C ALA A 71 -1.37 -16.07 4.13
N MET A 72 -2.04 -14.93 3.95
CA MET A 72 -1.39 -13.63 3.82
C MET A 72 -0.61 -13.23 5.08
N VAL A 73 -1.19 -13.43 6.26
CA VAL A 73 -0.51 -13.16 7.54
C VAL A 73 0.73 -14.05 7.67
N LEU A 74 0.61 -15.35 7.40
CA LEU A 74 1.73 -16.29 7.50
C LEU A 74 2.85 -15.95 6.52
N ILE A 75 2.53 -15.73 5.24
CA ILE A 75 3.52 -15.37 4.24
C ILE A 75 4.14 -14.01 4.56
N GLY A 76 3.36 -13.04 5.05
CA GLY A 76 3.86 -11.73 5.50
C GLY A 76 4.83 -11.82 6.68
N LEU A 77 4.52 -12.66 7.69
CA LEU A 77 5.44 -12.94 8.80
C LEU A 77 6.72 -13.63 8.30
N GLY A 78 6.59 -14.56 7.36
CA GLY A 78 7.72 -15.18 6.67
C GLY A 78 8.60 -14.16 5.94
N TYR A 79 8.00 -13.21 5.23
CA TYR A 79 8.71 -12.15 4.52
C TYR A 79 9.49 -11.23 5.48
N VAL A 80 8.83 -10.69 6.52
CA VAL A 80 9.48 -9.80 7.50
C VAL A 80 10.62 -10.52 8.23
N ARG A 81 10.41 -11.77 8.65
CA ARG A 81 11.45 -12.56 9.30
C ARG A 81 12.57 -12.96 8.36
N GLY A 82 12.26 -13.26 7.11
CA GLY A 82 13.24 -13.60 6.07
C GLY A 82 14.18 -12.44 5.77
N MET A 83 13.63 -11.25 5.58
CA MET A 83 14.43 -10.03 5.36
C MET A 83 15.36 -9.69 6.53
N SER A 84 15.00 -10.04 7.76
CA SER A 84 15.85 -9.78 8.94
C SER A 84 17.04 -10.76 9.09
N GLN A 85 17.19 -11.76 8.22
CA GLN A 85 18.26 -12.75 8.32
C GLN A 85 19.55 -12.28 7.61
N PRO A 86 20.72 -12.41 8.26
CA PRO A 86 22.01 -11.99 7.69
C PRO A 86 22.43 -12.85 6.48
N GLU A 87 21.89 -14.06 6.34
CA GLU A 87 22.19 -14.99 5.24
C GLU A 87 21.75 -14.47 3.86
N PHE A 88 20.82 -13.52 3.80
CA PHE A 88 20.41 -12.92 2.52
C PHE A 88 21.47 -11.99 1.91
N LEU A 89 22.52 -11.66 2.66
CA LEU A 89 23.71 -10.94 2.20
C LEU A 89 24.80 -11.89 1.66
N ALA A 90 24.73 -13.21 1.95
CA ALA A 90 25.71 -14.19 1.48
C ALA A 90 25.27 -14.83 0.14
N ILE A 91 26.18 -14.87 -0.84
CA ILE A 91 25.93 -15.27 -2.24
C ILE A 91 25.96 -16.80 -2.43
N THR A 92 25.97 -17.58 -1.36
CA THR A 92 26.44 -18.96 -1.46
C THR A 92 25.39 -19.99 -1.91
N GLU A 93 24.08 -19.77 -1.74
CA GLU A 93 23.05 -20.71 -2.22
C GLU A 93 21.77 -20.06 -2.76
N LEU A 94 21.32 -20.54 -3.92
CA LEU A 94 20.12 -20.08 -4.62
C LEU A 94 18.93 -20.97 -4.22
N SER A 95 18.19 -20.56 -3.19
CA SER A 95 16.98 -21.26 -2.75
C SER A 95 15.72 -20.62 -3.35
N TRP A 96 14.73 -21.43 -3.74
CA TRP A 96 13.45 -20.92 -4.27
C TRP A 96 12.71 -20.04 -3.23
N LEU A 97 12.89 -20.31 -1.94
CA LEU A 97 12.36 -19.47 -0.85
C LEU A 97 13.00 -18.08 -0.83
N ARG A 98 14.30 -17.98 -1.16
CA ARG A 98 15.00 -16.70 -1.28
C ARG A 98 14.41 -15.86 -2.42
N LEU A 99 14.11 -16.47 -3.56
CA LEU A 99 13.45 -15.79 -4.68
C LEU A 99 12.06 -15.24 -4.29
N ILE A 100 11.29 -16.00 -3.51
CA ILE A 100 9.98 -15.53 -3.02
C ILE A 100 10.12 -14.29 -2.14
N ILE A 101 11.09 -14.27 -1.23
CA ILE A 101 11.32 -13.13 -0.34
C ILE A 101 11.84 -11.92 -1.13
N GLN A 102 12.80 -12.13 -2.02
CA GLN A 102 13.41 -11.07 -2.83
C GLN A 102 12.40 -10.40 -3.77
N HIS A 103 11.53 -11.19 -4.42
CA HIS A 103 10.52 -10.72 -5.37
C HIS A 103 9.11 -10.70 -4.79
N MET A 104 9.00 -10.52 -3.47
CA MET A 104 7.73 -10.55 -2.74
C MET A 104 6.64 -9.60 -3.29
N PRO A 105 6.94 -8.36 -3.76
CA PRO A 105 5.92 -7.49 -4.34
C PRO A 105 5.19 -8.14 -5.54
N VAL A 106 5.96 -8.79 -6.42
CA VAL A 106 5.42 -9.48 -7.60
C VAL A 106 4.68 -10.75 -7.19
N PHE A 107 5.26 -11.56 -6.29
CA PHE A 107 4.60 -12.77 -5.80
C PHE A 107 3.30 -12.47 -5.04
N ALA A 108 3.27 -11.44 -4.20
CA ALA A 108 2.06 -11.01 -3.50
C ALA A 108 0.96 -10.63 -4.50
N GLY A 109 1.33 -9.90 -5.56
CA GLY A 109 0.42 -9.53 -6.64
C GLY A 109 -0.14 -10.75 -7.37
N LEU A 110 0.73 -11.66 -7.79
CA LEU A 110 0.34 -12.87 -8.52
C LEU A 110 -0.46 -13.87 -7.69
N LEU A 111 -0.19 -13.98 -6.38
CA LEU A 111 -0.83 -14.97 -5.52
C LEU A 111 -2.13 -14.46 -4.92
N PHE A 112 -2.20 -13.21 -4.47
CA PHE A 112 -3.35 -12.72 -3.68
C PHE A 112 -4.35 -11.88 -4.48
N ILE A 113 -3.94 -11.19 -5.57
CA ILE A 113 -4.89 -10.46 -6.41
C ILE A 113 -5.84 -11.44 -7.13
N PRO A 114 -5.39 -12.52 -7.79
CA PRO A 114 -6.30 -13.49 -8.41
C PRO A 114 -7.17 -14.21 -7.37
N LEU A 115 -6.65 -14.49 -6.18
CA LEU A 115 -7.43 -15.05 -5.08
C LEU A 115 -8.57 -14.11 -4.65
N ALA A 116 -8.33 -12.79 -4.63
CA ALA A 116 -9.37 -11.81 -4.32
C ALA A 116 -10.52 -11.84 -5.35
N TYR A 117 -10.21 -12.04 -6.64
CA TYR A 117 -11.21 -12.26 -7.69
C TYR A 117 -11.96 -13.57 -7.50
N TRP A 118 -11.21 -14.64 -7.21
CA TRP A 118 -11.78 -15.97 -7.01
C TRP A 118 -12.75 -16.03 -5.83
N CYS A 119 -12.44 -15.31 -4.75
CA CYS A 119 -13.27 -15.14 -3.57
C CYS A 119 -14.30 -14.01 -3.69
N ARG A 120 -14.26 -13.19 -4.75
CA ARG A 120 -15.09 -11.97 -4.94
C ARG A 120 -15.10 -11.05 -3.70
N SER A 121 -13.95 -10.87 -3.05
CA SER A 121 -13.85 -10.15 -1.78
C SER A 121 -13.08 -8.84 -1.90
N ARG A 122 -13.76 -7.72 -1.62
CA ARG A 122 -13.14 -6.38 -1.58
C ARG A 122 -12.10 -6.25 -0.49
N TRP A 123 -12.29 -6.91 0.65
CA TRP A 123 -11.30 -6.91 1.73
C TRP A 123 -10.03 -7.64 1.34
N MET A 124 -10.16 -8.80 0.68
CA MET A 124 -9.00 -9.55 0.21
C MET A 124 -8.21 -8.76 -0.84
N PHE A 125 -8.91 -8.06 -1.73
CA PHE A 125 -8.28 -7.17 -2.70
C PHE A 125 -7.53 -6.02 -2.02
N ARG A 126 -8.13 -5.36 -1.02
CA ARG A 126 -7.48 -4.28 -0.27
C ARG A 126 -6.21 -4.76 0.43
N LEU A 127 -6.30 -5.86 1.17
CA LEU A 127 -5.15 -6.40 1.90
C LEU A 127 -4.04 -6.85 0.94
N SER A 128 -4.40 -7.44 -0.20
CA SER A 128 -3.45 -7.82 -1.25
C SER A 128 -2.73 -6.60 -1.84
N ALA A 129 -3.48 -5.56 -2.21
CA ALA A 129 -2.91 -4.32 -2.73
C ALA A 129 -1.98 -3.65 -1.71
N ILE A 130 -2.37 -3.61 -0.43
CA ILE A 130 -1.53 -3.10 0.65
C ILE A 130 -0.27 -3.95 0.80
N ALA A 131 -0.37 -5.28 0.74
CA ALA A 131 0.78 -6.17 0.84
C ALA A 131 1.77 -5.99 -0.32
N VAL A 132 1.28 -5.81 -1.55
CA VAL A 132 2.12 -5.52 -2.73
C VAL A 132 2.87 -4.21 -2.55
N VAL A 133 2.16 -3.13 -2.18
CA VAL A 133 2.76 -1.81 -1.98
C VAL A 133 3.74 -1.82 -0.81
N ALA A 134 3.37 -2.41 0.33
CA ALA A 134 4.23 -2.49 1.50
C ALA A 134 5.51 -3.30 1.22
N ALA A 135 5.40 -4.44 0.53
CA ALA A 135 6.58 -5.21 0.13
C ALA A 135 7.47 -4.43 -0.85
N LEU A 136 6.87 -3.67 -1.79
CA LEU A 136 7.62 -2.85 -2.74
C LEU A 136 8.42 -1.76 -2.02
N GLU A 137 7.75 -0.99 -1.15
CA GLU A 137 8.41 0.03 -0.34
C GLU A 137 9.52 -0.57 0.51
N TRP A 138 9.24 -1.66 1.22
CA TRP A 138 10.21 -2.30 2.10
C TRP A 138 11.43 -2.84 1.34
N ASN A 139 11.24 -3.37 0.12
CA ASN A 139 12.33 -3.75 -0.78
C ASN A 139 13.15 -2.52 -1.23
N LEU A 140 12.51 -1.43 -1.66
CA LEU A 140 13.22 -0.21 -2.08
C LEU A 140 14.04 0.41 -0.94
N ILE A 141 13.59 0.26 0.30
CA ILE A 141 14.19 0.82 1.52
C ILE A 141 15.39 -0.02 2.01
N ASN A 142 15.26 -1.35 2.09
CA ASN A 142 16.22 -2.19 2.79
C ASN A 142 17.42 -2.67 1.99
N PHE A 143 17.36 -2.73 0.66
CA PHE A 143 18.45 -3.29 -0.16
C PHE A 143 19.68 -2.35 -0.28
N ASP A 144 20.03 -1.61 0.78
CA ASP A 144 21.15 -0.65 0.83
C ASP A 144 21.12 0.44 -0.27
N LEU A 145 19.97 0.59 -0.92
CA LEU A 145 19.70 1.59 -1.95
C LEU A 145 19.43 2.99 -1.36
N TRP A 146 19.30 3.09 -0.04
CA TRP A 146 18.93 4.33 0.64
C TRP A 146 19.98 5.45 0.60
N PRO A 147 21.30 5.27 0.45
CA PRO A 147 22.20 6.41 0.21
C PRO A 147 22.24 6.76 -1.29
N TYR A 148 21.05 7.04 -1.79
CA TYR A 148 20.66 7.94 -2.88
C TYR A 148 21.15 7.62 -4.27
N PRO A 149 20.22 7.06 -5.04
CA PRO A 149 19.95 7.69 -6.31
C PRO A 149 18.49 8.14 -6.31
N GLY A 150 18.27 9.46 -6.49
CA GLY A 150 16.95 10.09 -6.39
C GLY A 150 15.86 9.44 -7.26
N TRP A 151 16.25 8.64 -8.26
CA TRP A 151 15.31 7.83 -9.04
C TRP A 151 14.58 6.75 -8.21
N ILE A 152 15.18 6.22 -7.13
CA ILE A 152 14.53 5.26 -6.23
C ILE A 152 13.44 5.93 -5.42
N ALA A 153 13.74 7.10 -4.85
CA ALA A 153 12.73 7.92 -4.16
C ALA A 153 11.58 8.31 -5.10
N ALA A 154 11.90 8.63 -6.36
CA ALA A 154 10.89 8.89 -7.39
C ALA A 154 10.01 7.66 -7.66
N ILE A 155 10.60 6.46 -7.78
CA ILE A 155 9.85 5.22 -7.98
C ILE A 155 8.96 4.93 -6.76
N ALA A 156 9.49 5.00 -5.53
CA ALA A 156 8.73 4.80 -4.30
C ALA A 156 7.53 5.75 -4.21
N CYS A 157 7.71 7.02 -4.58
CA CYS A 157 6.62 8.00 -4.51
C CYS A 157 5.59 7.86 -5.64
N ALA A 158 6.01 7.51 -6.86
CA ALA A 158 5.11 7.47 -8.02
C ALA A 158 4.51 6.11 -8.33
N LEU A 159 5.26 5.02 -8.19
CA LEU A 159 4.86 3.71 -8.70
C LEU A 159 3.62 3.16 -7.97
N PRO A 160 3.54 3.14 -6.63
CA PRO A 160 2.35 2.65 -5.93
C PRO A 160 1.05 3.39 -6.28
N PRO A 161 0.95 4.73 -6.20
CA PRO A 161 -0.29 5.43 -6.53
C PRO A 161 -0.60 5.34 -8.03
N ALA A 162 0.40 5.31 -8.90
CA ALA A 162 0.21 5.12 -10.34
C ALA A 162 -0.35 3.74 -10.67
N LEU A 163 0.16 2.68 -10.04
CA LEU A 163 -0.30 1.30 -10.23
C LEU A 163 -1.75 1.15 -9.74
N LEU A 164 -2.05 1.68 -8.54
CA LEU A 164 -3.38 1.60 -7.95
C LEU A 164 -4.42 2.43 -8.73
N TRP A 165 -4.05 3.62 -9.21
CA TRP A 165 -4.96 4.46 -9.99
C TRP A 165 -5.27 3.87 -11.37
N SER A 166 -4.26 3.30 -12.03
CA SER A 166 -4.39 2.71 -13.37
C SER A 166 -4.99 1.31 -13.39
N TYR A 167 -5.29 0.74 -12.22
CA TYR A 167 -5.81 -0.62 -12.07
C TYR A 167 -7.00 -0.94 -12.99
N GLY A 168 -8.00 -0.04 -13.09
CA GLY A 168 -9.14 -0.24 -13.98
C GLY A 168 -8.79 -0.29 -15.48
N GLY A 169 -7.68 0.33 -15.88
CA GLY A 169 -7.17 0.32 -17.25
C GLY A 169 -6.54 -1.02 -17.66
N PHE A 170 -6.09 -1.82 -16.68
CA PHE A 170 -5.45 -3.11 -16.90
C PHE A 170 -6.42 -4.13 -17.54
N LEU A 171 -7.66 -4.23 -17.01
CA LEU A 171 -8.59 -5.33 -17.29
C LEU A 171 -9.94 -4.91 -17.92
N GLY A 172 -10.17 -3.61 -18.12
CA GLY A 172 -11.46 -3.07 -18.60
C GLY A 172 -11.92 -3.53 -20.00
N ARG A 173 -11.12 -4.29 -20.74
CA ARG A 173 -11.51 -4.90 -22.03
C ARG A 173 -11.64 -6.42 -21.99
N ILE A 174 -11.07 -7.09 -20.98
CA ILE A 174 -10.99 -8.56 -20.93
C ILE A 174 -12.17 -9.13 -20.15
N GLN A 175 -12.67 -8.45 -19.11
CA GLN A 175 -13.88 -8.86 -18.40
C GLN A 175 -14.53 -7.68 -17.65
N PRO A 176 -15.83 -7.40 -17.87
CA PRO A 176 -16.55 -6.30 -17.21
C PRO A 176 -16.62 -6.47 -15.67
N ASN A 177 -16.58 -7.71 -15.17
CA ASN A 177 -16.62 -8.00 -13.73
C ASN A 177 -15.39 -7.49 -12.95
N LEU A 178 -14.28 -7.15 -13.61
CA LEU A 178 -13.09 -6.61 -12.92
C LEU A 178 -13.18 -5.11 -12.63
N GLN A 179 -14.25 -4.44 -13.08
CA GLN A 179 -14.53 -3.06 -12.67
C GLN A 179 -14.91 -2.95 -11.18
N GLU A 180 -15.34 -4.04 -10.55
CA GLU A 180 -15.81 -4.03 -9.15
C GLU A 180 -14.76 -3.53 -8.15
N PHE A 181 -13.47 -3.76 -8.42
CA PHE A 181 -12.37 -3.34 -7.54
C PHE A 181 -11.72 -2.02 -7.94
N ASN A 182 -12.08 -1.44 -9.10
CA ASN A 182 -11.46 -0.21 -9.59
C ASN A 182 -11.67 0.97 -8.61
N SER A 183 -12.88 1.12 -8.07
CA SER A 183 -13.17 2.14 -7.05
C SER A 183 -12.33 1.94 -5.79
N THR A 184 -12.09 0.68 -5.41
CA THR A 184 -11.28 0.34 -4.24
C THR A 184 -9.80 0.62 -4.50
N ALA A 185 -9.29 0.29 -5.68
CA ALA A 185 -7.91 0.58 -6.08
C ALA A 185 -7.65 2.09 -6.16
N ARG A 186 -8.55 2.87 -6.77
CA ARG A 186 -8.45 4.34 -6.82
C ARG A 186 -8.47 4.97 -5.42
N THR A 187 -9.33 4.46 -4.53
CA THR A 187 -9.36 4.92 -3.12
C THR A 187 -8.03 4.64 -2.44
N LEU A 188 -7.47 3.43 -2.61
CA LEU A 188 -6.15 3.07 -2.06
C LEU A 188 -5.03 3.95 -2.63
N GLY A 189 -5.08 4.26 -3.93
CA GLY A 189 -4.12 5.15 -4.58
C GLY A 189 -4.15 6.57 -4.01
N ILE A 190 -5.34 7.13 -3.80
CA ILE A 190 -5.49 8.44 -3.13
C ILE A 190 -5.00 8.35 -1.69
N THR A 191 -5.35 7.30 -0.93
CA THR A 191 -4.89 7.18 0.46
C THR A 191 -3.37 7.07 0.55
N PHE A 192 -2.73 6.33 -0.36
CA PHE A 192 -1.28 6.25 -0.42
C PHE A 192 -0.68 7.61 -0.73
N LEU A 193 -1.15 8.27 -1.80
CA LEU A 193 -0.68 9.62 -2.17
C LEU A 193 -0.83 10.61 -1.01
N SER A 194 -1.94 10.56 -0.30
CA SER A 194 -2.21 11.42 0.86
C SER A 194 -1.23 11.15 1.99
N LEU A 195 -0.98 9.88 2.32
CA LEU A 195 0.00 9.49 3.33
C LEU A 195 1.42 9.89 2.92
N SER A 196 1.82 9.63 1.67
CA SER A 196 3.13 10.01 1.14
C SER A 196 3.35 11.52 1.18
N CYS A 197 2.38 12.31 0.69
CA CYS A 197 2.46 13.77 0.78
C CYS A 197 2.47 14.24 2.24
N TYR A 198 1.76 13.57 3.15
CA TYR A 198 1.79 13.90 4.58
C TYR A 198 3.17 13.68 5.18
N PHE A 199 3.80 12.52 4.95
CA PHE A 199 5.17 12.26 5.39
C PHE A 199 6.15 13.24 4.77
N LEU A 200 6.07 13.47 3.46
CA LEU A 200 6.94 14.39 2.72
C LEU A 200 6.69 15.88 3.04
N SER A 201 5.64 16.21 3.79
CA SER A 201 5.37 17.60 4.18
C SER A 201 6.27 18.11 5.30
N PHE A 202 6.90 17.23 6.09
CA PHE A 202 7.74 17.60 7.23
C PHE A 202 9.09 18.22 6.84
N HIS A 203 9.47 19.28 7.55
CA HIS A 203 10.71 20.03 7.29
C HIS A 203 11.96 19.19 7.51
N VAL A 204 11.95 18.34 8.55
CA VAL A 204 13.08 17.50 8.96
C VAL A 204 13.60 16.62 7.82
N LEU A 205 12.74 16.18 6.90
CA LEU A 205 13.13 15.32 5.77
C LEU A 205 13.95 16.06 4.70
N TRP A 206 13.85 17.39 4.63
CA TRP A 206 14.45 18.19 3.56
C TRP A 206 15.68 18.98 4.00
N ASP A 207 15.96 19.00 5.30
CA ASP A 207 17.16 19.65 5.87
C ASP A 207 18.43 18.80 5.73
N SER A 208 18.28 17.49 5.56
CA SER A 208 19.43 16.59 5.45
C SER A 208 20.15 16.79 4.12
N SER A 209 21.45 17.09 4.19
CA SER A 209 22.31 17.11 3.00
C SER A 209 22.39 15.71 2.38
N PRO A 210 22.32 15.57 1.04
CA PRO A 210 22.55 14.29 0.40
C PRO A 210 23.95 13.78 0.78
N SER A 211 24.00 12.57 1.33
CA SER A 211 25.27 11.89 1.59
C SER A 211 25.81 11.42 0.25
N VAL A 212 26.81 12.10 -0.29
CA VAL A 212 27.51 11.67 -1.51
C VAL A 212 28.28 10.39 -1.20
N LYS A 213 27.73 9.23 -1.55
CA LYS A 213 28.48 7.98 -1.60
C LYS A 213 29.11 7.80 -2.99
N PRO A 214 30.29 7.17 -3.10
CA PRO A 214 30.97 6.97 -4.37
C PRO A 214 30.09 6.16 -5.33
N LEU A 215 30.22 6.46 -6.62
CA LEU A 215 29.50 5.81 -7.71
C LEU A 215 29.71 4.29 -7.63
N VAL A 216 28.69 3.54 -7.22
CA VAL A 216 28.68 2.08 -7.31
C VAL A 216 28.50 1.70 -8.79
N GLU A 217 29.21 0.66 -9.24
CA GLU A 217 29.12 0.15 -10.62
C GLU A 217 27.66 -0.08 -11.04
N VAL A 218 27.23 0.56 -12.13
CA VAL A 218 25.83 0.55 -12.62
C VAL A 218 25.31 -0.87 -12.89
N THR A 219 26.21 -1.80 -13.23
CA THR A 219 25.90 -3.20 -13.51
C THR A 219 25.46 -3.98 -12.29
N SER A 220 25.98 -3.71 -11.08
CA SER A 220 25.54 -4.41 -9.87
C SER A 220 24.14 -3.96 -9.41
N ILE A 221 23.82 -2.69 -9.61
CA ILE A 221 22.54 -2.07 -9.21
C ILE A 221 21.36 -2.61 -10.04
N LEU A 222 21.55 -2.84 -11.36
CA LEU A 222 20.48 -3.32 -12.24
C LEU A 222 20.05 -4.77 -11.96
N LEU A 223 20.90 -5.54 -11.29
CA LEU A 223 20.64 -6.93 -10.89
C LEU A 223 20.03 -7.04 -9.48
N GLU A 224 19.85 -5.92 -8.77
CA GLU A 224 19.19 -5.91 -7.47
C GLU A 224 17.71 -6.31 -7.60
N PRO A 225 17.19 -7.23 -6.77
CA PRO A 225 15.82 -7.72 -6.88
C PRO A 225 14.75 -6.63 -6.85
N ALA A 226 14.97 -5.57 -6.06
CA ALA A 226 14.06 -4.43 -5.96
C ALA A 226 13.92 -3.66 -7.28
N VAL A 227 15.00 -3.55 -8.06
CA VAL A 227 15.00 -2.90 -9.38
C VAL A 227 14.21 -3.74 -10.38
N ILE A 228 14.41 -5.06 -10.35
CA ILE A 228 13.67 -6.00 -11.19
C ILE A 228 12.16 -5.91 -10.90
N ASP A 229 11.76 -5.93 -9.63
CA ASP A 229 10.35 -5.78 -9.24
C ASP A 229 9.77 -4.44 -9.72
N SER A 230 10.53 -3.36 -9.56
CA SER A 230 10.14 -2.02 -10.00
C SER A 230 10.01 -1.93 -11.52
N LEU A 231 10.85 -2.63 -12.29
CA LEU A 231 10.74 -2.70 -13.75
C LEU A 231 9.51 -3.51 -14.18
N ILE A 232 9.23 -4.64 -13.53
CA ILE A 232 8.04 -5.46 -13.82
C ILE A 232 6.77 -4.67 -13.52
N LEU A 233 6.64 -4.10 -12.32
CA LEU A 233 5.47 -3.32 -11.92
C LEU A 233 5.38 -1.98 -12.67
N GLY A 234 6.52 -1.35 -12.97
CA GLY A 234 6.63 -0.11 -13.72
C GLY A 234 6.20 -0.28 -15.18
N SER A 235 6.66 -1.32 -15.87
CA SER A 235 6.24 -1.61 -17.24
C SER A 235 4.74 -1.90 -17.34
N LEU A 236 4.21 -2.67 -16.38
CA LEU A 236 2.77 -2.91 -16.23
C LEU A 236 1.99 -1.61 -16.05
N THR A 237 2.49 -0.71 -15.20
CA THR A 237 1.89 0.59 -14.91
C THR A 237 1.90 1.48 -16.14
N ILE A 238 3.03 1.61 -16.84
CA ILE A 238 3.14 2.40 -18.09
C ILE A 238 2.13 1.90 -19.12
N TRP A 239 2.03 0.58 -19.32
CA TRP A 239 1.06 -0.01 -20.22
C TRP A 239 -0.39 0.33 -19.85
N ALA A 240 -0.74 0.29 -18.56
CA ALA A 240 -2.07 0.65 -18.08
C ALA A 240 -2.38 2.14 -18.27
N TRP A 241 -1.40 3.01 -18.03
CA TRP A 241 -1.53 4.46 -18.21
C TRP A 241 -1.66 4.86 -19.68
N ILE A 242 -0.96 4.21 -20.62
CA ILE A 242 -1.13 4.45 -22.07
C ILE A 242 -2.59 4.22 -22.50
N LYS A 243 -3.26 3.23 -21.92
CA LYS A 243 -4.68 2.97 -22.19
C LYS A 243 -5.59 3.99 -21.51
N LEU A 244 -5.29 4.32 -20.26
CA LEU A 244 -6.08 5.27 -19.47
C LEU A 244 -6.04 6.69 -20.07
N LEU A 245 -4.88 7.13 -20.55
CA LEU A 245 -4.68 8.43 -21.21
C LEU A 245 -5.40 8.56 -22.56
N ARG A 246 -5.93 7.47 -23.13
CA ARG A 246 -6.81 7.58 -24.32
C ARG A 246 -8.24 8.00 -23.94
N ARG A 247 -8.62 7.93 -22.67
CA ARG A 247 -9.94 8.29 -22.13
C ARG A 247 -9.78 9.29 -21.00
N VAL A 248 -9.32 10.49 -21.34
CA VAL A 248 -8.84 11.43 -20.33
C VAL A 248 -9.99 12.07 -19.55
N GLU A 249 -10.30 11.49 -18.39
CA GLU A 249 -11.09 12.13 -17.35
C GLU A 249 -10.27 13.25 -16.68
N SER A 250 -10.93 14.36 -16.32
CA SER A 250 -10.27 15.49 -15.65
C SER A 250 -9.60 15.08 -14.33
N THR A 251 -10.25 14.21 -13.55
CA THR A 251 -9.71 13.67 -12.29
C THR A 251 -8.41 12.90 -12.49
N THR A 252 -8.30 12.13 -13.57
CA THR A 252 -7.08 11.39 -13.91
C THR A 252 -5.93 12.32 -14.25
N LYS A 253 -6.18 13.46 -14.91
CA LYS A 253 -5.14 14.47 -15.15
C LYS A 253 -4.59 15.03 -13.84
N VAL A 254 -5.48 15.40 -12.91
CA VAL A 254 -5.08 15.95 -11.60
C VAL A 254 -4.23 14.94 -10.84
N VAL A 255 -4.68 13.69 -10.71
CA VAL A 255 -3.91 12.65 -10.01
C VAL A 255 -2.57 12.38 -10.70
N ALA A 256 -2.53 12.33 -12.04
CA ALA A 256 -1.28 12.19 -12.78
C ALA A 256 -0.30 13.33 -12.46
N THR A 257 -0.77 14.58 -12.42
CA THR A 257 0.07 15.72 -12.08
C THR A 257 0.60 15.64 -10.65
N MET A 258 -0.23 15.21 -9.68
CA MET A 258 0.20 15.04 -8.29
C MET A 258 1.25 13.93 -8.16
N ILE A 259 1.08 12.81 -8.87
CA ILE A 259 2.05 11.71 -8.92
C ILE A 259 3.39 12.18 -9.49
N VAL A 260 3.36 12.92 -10.61
CA VAL A 260 4.58 13.45 -11.25
C VAL A 260 5.31 14.41 -10.30
N ILE A 261 4.60 15.33 -9.65
CA ILE A 261 5.21 16.26 -8.69
C ILE A 261 5.79 15.47 -7.49
N SER A 262 5.06 14.48 -6.98
CA SER A 262 5.49 13.65 -5.84
C SER A 262 6.75 12.85 -6.13
N ALA A 263 7.02 12.49 -7.40
CA ALA A 263 8.28 11.87 -7.80
C ALA A 263 9.39 12.88 -8.11
N LEU A 264 9.05 13.99 -8.77
CA LEU A 264 10.04 14.96 -9.24
C LEU A 264 10.73 15.69 -8.07
N VAL A 265 10.00 16.02 -7.00
CA VAL A 265 10.56 16.77 -5.87
C VAL A 265 11.61 15.95 -5.10
N PRO A 266 11.35 14.70 -4.66
CA PRO A 266 12.38 13.85 -4.05
C PRO A 266 13.54 13.56 -4.99
N TYR A 267 13.27 13.33 -6.29
CA TYR A 267 14.32 13.14 -7.29
C TYR A 267 15.27 14.33 -7.34
N TRP A 268 14.71 15.54 -7.49
CA TRP A 268 15.50 16.77 -7.57
C TRP A 268 16.31 17.01 -6.31
N HIS A 269 15.67 16.84 -5.14
CA HIS A 269 16.29 17.04 -3.84
C HIS A 269 17.54 16.18 -3.65
N LEU A 270 17.45 14.91 -4.04
CA LEU A 270 18.51 13.92 -3.81
C LEU A 270 19.56 13.88 -4.92
N SER A 271 19.22 14.27 -6.15
CA SER A 271 20.12 14.14 -7.31
C SER A 271 20.72 15.46 -7.80
N ILE A 272 20.06 16.59 -7.61
CA ILE A 272 20.46 17.88 -8.20
C ILE A 272 20.82 18.89 -7.12
N GLY A 273 19.94 19.08 -6.12
CA GLY A 273 20.21 20.04 -5.05
C GLY A 273 19.10 20.12 -4.01
N ILE A 274 19.49 20.57 -2.82
CA ILE A 274 18.64 20.62 -1.61
C ILE A 274 17.50 21.64 -1.80
N LEU A 275 16.29 21.30 -1.34
CA LEU A 275 15.05 22.07 -1.52
C LEU A 275 14.29 22.21 -0.18
N PRO A 276 14.90 22.78 0.87
CA PRO A 276 14.39 22.67 2.23
C PRO A 276 13.00 23.31 2.39
N ILE A 277 12.82 24.51 1.84
CA ILE A 277 11.57 25.28 1.96
C ILE A 277 10.60 24.92 0.83
N LEU A 278 11.09 24.80 -0.40
CA LEU A 278 10.25 24.60 -1.58
C LEU A 278 9.51 23.26 -1.54
N ALA A 279 10.18 22.18 -1.11
CA ALA A 279 9.59 20.86 -1.05
C ALA A 279 8.46 20.80 0.00
N VAL A 280 8.70 21.33 1.20
CA VAL A 280 7.69 21.47 2.26
C VAL A 280 6.46 22.22 1.76
N LEU A 281 6.65 23.36 1.07
CA LEU A 281 5.56 24.15 0.52
C LEU A 281 4.76 23.38 -0.53
N ILE A 282 5.44 22.70 -1.47
CA ILE A 282 4.79 21.90 -2.52
C ILE A 282 3.95 20.78 -1.90
N PHE A 283 4.48 20.01 -0.95
CA PHE A 283 3.74 18.90 -0.35
C PHE A 283 2.59 19.36 0.54
N ASN A 284 2.73 20.48 1.25
CA ASN A 284 1.60 21.07 1.98
C ASN A 284 0.50 21.57 1.04
N LEU A 285 0.86 22.15 -0.11
CA LEU A 285 -0.11 22.55 -1.13
C LEU A 285 -0.81 21.34 -1.76
N LEU A 286 -0.06 20.27 -2.08
CA LEU A 286 -0.62 19.03 -2.61
C LEU A 286 -1.62 18.40 -1.63
N LEU A 287 -1.28 18.31 -0.34
CA LEU A 287 -2.20 17.83 0.69
C LEU A 287 -3.48 18.65 0.76
N PHE A 288 -3.34 19.97 0.80
CA PHE A 288 -4.49 20.87 0.82
C PHE A 288 -5.40 20.68 -0.40
N LEU A 289 -4.81 20.48 -1.59
CA LEU A 289 -5.58 20.17 -2.81
C LEU A 289 -6.28 18.81 -2.74
N ILE A 290 -5.65 17.80 -2.14
CA ILE A 290 -6.27 16.49 -1.89
C ILE A 290 -7.45 16.63 -0.92
N ASP A 291 -7.28 17.39 0.17
CA ASP A 291 -8.31 17.60 1.19
C ASP A 291 -9.55 18.27 0.63
N ILE A 292 -9.36 19.39 -0.08
CA ILE A 292 -10.47 20.08 -0.76
C ILE A 292 -11.09 19.16 -1.81
N GLY A 293 -10.29 18.40 -2.55
CA GLY A 293 -10.77 17.43 -3.53
C GLY A 293 -11.69 16.39 -2.90
N LEU A 294 -11.30 15.83 -1.74
CA LEU A 294 -12.09 14.86 -0.98
C LEU A 294 -13.36 15.47 -0.39
N ILE A 295 -13.27 16.67 0.20
CA ILE A 295 -14.42 17.39 0.75
C ILE A 295 -15.43 17.70 -0.35
N ARG A 296 -14.97 18.23 -1.49
CA ARG A 296 -15.82 18.55 -2.64
C ARG A 296 -16.47 17.31 -3.23
N ALA A 297 -15.72 16.21 -3.38
CA ALA A 297 -16.28 14.94 -3.85
C ALA A 297 -17.30 14.36 -2.85
N GLY A 298 -17.03 14.46 -1.55
CA GLY A 298 -17.96 14.05 -0.49
C GLY A 298 -19.26 14.85 -0.47
N LEU A 299 -19.18 16.15 -0.73
CA LEU A 299 -20.34 17.03 -0.90
C LEU A 299 -21.14 16.67 -2.16
N ALA A 300 -20.47 16.57 -3.31
CA ALA A 300 -21.14 16.32 -4.59
C ALA A 300 -21.79 14.92 -4.67
N GLU A 301 -21.20 13.91 -4.02
CA GLU A 301 -21.71 12.54 -4.04
C GLU A 301 -22.55 12.17 -2.79
N GLY A 302 -22.71 13.10 -1.85
CA GLY A 302 -23.37 12.84 -0.55
C GLY A 302 -22.67 11.76 0.31
N LYS A 303 -21.40 11.44 0.02
CA LYS A 303 -20.66 10.36 0.68
C LYS A 303 -19.94 10.89 1.92
N ARG A 304 -20.51 10.58 3.09
CA ARG A 304 -19.95 10.91 4.41
C ARG A 304 -18.46 10.55 4.54
N GLY A 305 -18.06 9.37 4.06
CA GLY A 305 -16.67 8.90 4.19
C GLY A 305 -15.64 9.77 3.48
N LEU A 306 -15.97 10.33 2.30
CA LEU A 306 -15.05 11.22 1.57
C LEU A 306 -14.97 12.59 2.23
N PHE A 307 -16.11 13.14 2.64
CA PHE A 307 -16.17 14.42 3.34
C PHE A 307 -15.36 14.39 4.65
N TRP A 308 -15.66 13.42 5.52
CA TRP A 308 -14.96 13.28 6.80
C TRP A 308 -13.50 12.88 6.62
N GLY A 309 -13.16 12.10 5.59
CA GLY A 309 -11.78 11.78 5.25
C GLY A 309 -10.94 13.03 4.94
N GLY A 310 -11.45 13.93 4.09
CA GLY A 310 -10.78 15.20 3.78
C GLY A 310 -10.73 16.15 4.98
N MET A 311 -11.80 16.22 5.79
CA MET A 311 -11.80 17.03 7.02
C MET A 311 -10.75 16.54 8.03
N VAL A 312 -10.68 15.22 8.27
CA VAL A 312 -9.68 14.64 9.19
C VAL A 312 -8.27 14.96 8.69
N LEU A 313 -8.01 14.80 7.40
CA LEU A 313 -6.67 15.04 6.86
C LEU A 313 -6.27 16.53 6.93
N LEU A 314 -7.19 17.45 6.61
CA LEU A 314 -6.98 18.88 6.77
C LEU A 314 -6.67 19.25 8.23
N THR A 315 -7.43 18.69 9.17
CA THR A 315 -7.23 18.97 10.60
C THR A 315 -5.90 18.39 11.10
N LEU A 316 -5.53 17.19 10.65
CA LEU A 316 -4.25 16.58 10.94
C LEU A 316 -3.11 17.46 10.41
N GLN A 317 -3.24 17.98 9.18
CA GLN A 317 -2.25 18.89 8.61
C GLN A 317 -2.07 20.14 9.48
N ILE A 318 -3.16 20.83 9.85
CA ILE A 318 -3.11 22.04 10.68
C ILE A 318 -2.47 21.74 12.05
N LEU A 319 -2.91 20.67 12.72
CA LEU A 319 -2.42 20.31 14.05
C LEU A 319 -0.93 19.95 14.02
N THR A 320 -0.52 19.16 13.03
CA THR A 320 0.87 18.73 12.89
C THR A 320 1.79 19.92 12.60
N ARG A 321 1.40 20.85 11.71
CA ARG A 321 2.19 22.07 11.45
C ARG A 321 2.28 22.96 12.69
N MET A 322 1.20 23.08 13.44
CA MET A 322 1.19 23.85 14.70
C MET A 322 2.14 23.24 15.74
N LEU A 323 2.26 21.92 15.81
CA LEU A 323 3.17 21.23 16.72
C LEU A 323 4.63 21.27 16.27
N GLU A 324 4.89 21.17 14.97
CA GLU A 324 6.25 21.16 14.39
C GLU A 324 6.96 22.51 14.55
N TYR A 325 6.25 23.63 14.36
CA TYR A 325 6.85 24.96 14.47
C TYR A 325 6.71 25.53 15.89
N ASP A 326 7.79 26.14 16.37
CA ASP A 326 7.85 26.84 17.65
C ASP A 326 7.01 28.13 17.63
N THR A 327 5.71 27.94 17.80
CA THR A 327 4.73 28.99 17.98
C THR A 327 4.37 29.12 19.46
N GLY A 328 4.10 30.34 19.92
CA GLY A 328 3.72 30.58 21.32
C GLY A 328 2.43 29.84 21.72
N LEU A 329 2.35 29.41 22.98
CA LEU A 329 1.22 28.62 23.52
C LEU A 329 -0.15 29.26 23.25
N LEU A 330 -0.24 30.59 23.30
CA LEU A 330 -1.46 31.33 23.03
C LEU A 330 -1.94 31.11 21.58
N VAL A 331 -1.05 31.20 20.60
CA VAL A 331 -1.38 30.97 19.18
C VAL A 331 -1.84 29.52 18.96
N LYS A 332 -1.16 28.55 19.57
CA LYS A 332 -1.53 27.13 19.53
C LYS A 332 -2.96 26.92 20.05
N SER A 333 -3.31 27.56 21.17
CA SER A 333 -4.66 27.47 21.76
C SER A 333 -5.75 28.07 20.88
N ILE A 334 -5.50 29.23 20.25
CA ILE A 334 -6.45 29.87 19.34
C ILE A 334 -6.67 29.01 18.10
N VAL A 335 -5.61 28.51 17.48
CA VAL A 335 -5.70 27.66 16.29
C VAL A 335 -6.49 26.40 16.60
N LEU A 336 -6.25 25.76 17.75
CA LEU A 336 -6.98 24.55 18.16
C LEU A 336 -8.47 24.85 18.41
N PHE A 337 -8.79 25.98 19.04
CA PHE A 337 -10.17 26.41 19.25
C PHE A 337 -10.90 26.69 17.93
N LEU A 338 -10.28 27.45 17.02
CA LEU A 338 -10.85 27.77 15.70
C LEU A 338 -11.01 26.52 14.83
N CYS A 339 -10.03 25.60 14.86
CA CYS A 339 -10.11 24.33 14.15
C CYS A 339 -11.29 23.49 14.67
N GLY A 340 -11.45 23.37 16.00
CA GLY A 340 -12.58 22.67 16.61
C GLY A 340 -13.94 23.26 16.21
N LEU A 341 -14.10 24.58 16.29
CA LEU A 341 -15.31 25.27 15.84
C LEU A 341 -15.56 25.06 14.34
N GLY A 342 -14.52 25.13 13.52
CA GLY A 342 -14.59 24.91 12.08
C GLY A 342 -15.09 23.52 11.72
N ILE A 343 -14.57 22.48 12.37
CA ILE A 343 -15.00 21.09 12.16
C ILE A 343 -16.48 20.91 12.56
N ILE A 344 -16.89 21.43 13.72
CA ILE A 344 -18.28 21.34 14.19
C ILE A 344 -19.21 22.06 13.21
N GLY A 345 -18.85 23.28 12.81
CA GLY A 345 -19.62 24.08 11.86
C GLY A 345 -19.76 23.38 10.50
N ALA A 346 -18.65 22.90 9.94
CA ALA A 346 -18.64 22.18 8.68
C ALA A 346 -19.46 20.87 8.74
N GLY A 347 -19.36 20.13 9.84
CA GLY A 347 -20.12 18.89 10.04
C GLY A 347 -21.63 19.13 10.14
N LEU A 348 -22.06 20.12 10.92
CA LEU A 348 -23.48 20.51 11.01
C LEU A 348 -24.02 21.01 9.68
N TRP A 349 -23.23 21.78 8.94
CA TRP A 349 -23.60 22.26 7.61
C TRP A 349 -23.75 21.09 6.62
N PHE A 350 -22.82 20.13 6.63
CA PHE A 350 -22.87 18.95 5.78
C PHE A 350 -24.08 18.06 6.08
N GLU A 351 -24.39 17.79 7.34
CA GLU A 351 -25.57 16.99 7.69
C GLU A 351 -26.87 17.71 7.33
N ARG A 352 -26.93 19.05 7.41
CA ARG A 352 -28.06 19.81 6.88
C ARG A 352 -28.18 19.67 5.38
N TYR A 353 -27.07 19.79 4.64
CA TYR A 353 -27.04 19.64 3.19
C TYR A 353 -27.60 18.28 2.75
N LEU A 354 -27.19 17.18 3.41
CA LEU A 354 -27.71 15.84 3.13
C LEU A 354 -29.22 15.70 3.40
N ASN A 355 -29.75 16.41 4.40
CA ASN A 355 -31.18 16.36 4.75
C ASN A 355 -32.07 17.22 3.84
N TYR A 356 -31.52 18.14 3.04
CA TYR A 356 -32.28 18.95 2.07
C TYR A 356 -32.38 18.29 0.70
N ASP A 357 -31.44 17.42 0.33
CA ASP A 357 -31.39 16.71 -0.96
C ASP A 357 -32.06 15.31 -0.93
N LEU A 358 -32.53 14.86 0.24
CA LEU A 358 -33.36 13.66 0.45
C LEU A 358 -34.83 14.05 0.63
#